data_AF-A0A957N084-F1
#
_entry.id   AF-A0A957N084-F1
#
_cell.length_a   1.000
_cell.length_b   1.000
_cell.length_c   1.000
_cell.angle_alpha   90.00
_cell.angle_beta   90.00
_cell.angle_gamma   90.00
#
_symmetry.space_group_name_H-M   'P 1'
#
loop_
_entity.id
_entity.type
_entity.pdbx_description
1 polymer ?
#
loop_
_entity_poly.entity_id
_entity_poly.type
_entity_poly.pdbx_seq_one_letter_code
_entity_poly.pdbx_strand_id
1 'polypeptide(L)'
;MSKRVLSLADRKRLRDEAIVDFRHGFINRREFMLRATAAGVSAAFAGKIATAVAAPAPTPQRSRWQRQAEATVTIIKGPHHPDDARFWEQMKADFEAAHPDIALNPTFFKWETMDAELTAGYASEPADVVYLVDLVLAKFVNAGQVANITDFVDAESFAADKAGIAPFTWDVTNFDGGTYGVGALGAAFGIFYNEDLLEAAGITEFPTTREGLVEAAKALTTDQVWGFQFRDSFPNYAHWDWLPYIHNDDADVMTPDLTAQNLDPKGAAGTQYLADMRLVHKVAPEAGAYDWNGSKALFEAGRIAILHDEFPQAVVWQVDKPVSFGLGVAQAPATTEGGKQTTMGNFGYATIS
;
A
#
# COMPACT_ATOMS: atom_id res chain seq x y z
N MET A 1 27.14 10.70 9.22
CA MET A 1 26.84 10.98 7.80
C MET A 1 25.60 11.86 7.76
N SER A 2 25.69 13.09 7.25
CA SER A 2 24.52 13.98 7.12
C SER A 2 23.49 13.32 6.21
N LYS A 3 22.29 13.02 6.73
CA LYS A 3 21.15 12.54 5.93
C LYS A 3 20.82 13.65 4.94
N ARG A 4 21.16 13.44 3.66
CA ARG A 4 20.81 14.37 2.59
C ARG A 4 19.28 14.34 2.46
N VAL A 5 18.61 15.38 2.95
CA VAL A 5 17.16 15.54 2.80
C VAL A 5 16.86 15.72 1.31
N LEU A 6 16.14 14.75 0.72
CA LEU A 6 15.76 14.79 -0.69
C LEU A 6 14.78 15.95 -0.92
N SER A 7 15.03 16.77 -1.95
CA SER A 7 14.10 17.83 -2.36
C SER A 7 12.80 17.25 -2.94
N LEU A 8 11.73 18.03 -3.01
CA LEU A 8 10.48 17.62 -3.67
C LEU A 8 10.73 17.20 -5.14
N ALA A 9 11.64 17.89 -5.83
CA ALA A 9 12.03 17.53 -7.20
C ALA A 9 12.75 16.18 -7.25
N ASP A 10 13.64 15.89 -6.27
CA ASP A 10 14.30 14.60 -6.17
C ASP A 10 13.30 13.46 -5.89
N ARG A 11 12.33 13.69 -5.01
CA ARG A 11 11.28 12.69 -4.68
C ARG A 11 10.36 12.42 -5.87
N LYS A 12 9.93 13.46 -6.60
CA LYS A 12 9.16 13.32 -7.85
C LYS A 12 9.95 12.53 -8.89
N ARG A 13 11.22 12.87 -9.09
CA ARG A 13 12.11 12.15 -10.01
C ARG A 13 12.25 10.68 -9.63
N LEU A 14 12.47 10.35 -8.36
CA LEU A 14 12.60 8.96 -7.89
C LEU A 14 11.29 8.17 -8.03
N ARG A 15 10.12 8.79 -7.77
CA ARG A 15 8.80 8.18 -8.04
C ARG A 15 8.65 7.89 -9.54
N ASP A 16 8.96 8.87 -10.38
CA ASP A 16 8.83 8.74 -11.84
C ASP A 16 9.83 7.72 -12.39
N GLU A 17 11.05 7.67 -11.84
CA GLU A 17 12.07 6.66 -12.14
C GLU A 17 11.60 5.26 -11.71
N ALA A 18 10.99 5.09 -10.54
CA ALA A 18 10.41 3.81 -10.12
C ALA A 18 9.26 3.36 -11.05
N ILE A 19 8.43 4.30 -11.53
CA ILE A 19 7.37 4.03 -12.52
C ILE A 19 7.98 3.67 -13.89
N VAL A 20 9.12 4.28 -14.25
CA VAL A 20 9.84 4.02 -15.50
C VAL A 20 10.61 2.69 -15.45
N ASP A 21 11.19 2.34 -14.31
CA ASP A 21 11.91 1.09 -14.06
C ASP A 21 10.95 -0.11 -14.14
N PHE A 22 9.70 0.05 -13.68
CA PHE A 22 8.63 -0.92 -13.90
C PHE A 22 8.26 -1.10 -15.39
N ARG A 23 8.47 -0.07 -16.22
CA ARG A 23 8.13 -0.09 -17.65
C ARG A 23 9.25 -0.59 -18.57
N HIS A 24 10.50 -0.68 -18.11
CA HIS A 24 11.64 -0.82 -19.02
C HIS A 24 12.76 -1.74 -18.51
N GLY A 25 12.47 -3.01 -18.22
CA GLY A 25 13.53 -4.02 -18.04
C GLY A 25 14.63 -3.89 -19.11
N PHE A 26 15.75 -3.27 -18.72
CA PHE A 26 16.96 -2.91 -19.46
C PHE A 26 16.83 -2.34 -20.89
N ILE A 27 17.13 -1.04 -21.04
CA ILE A 27 17.61 -0.47 -22.31
C ILE A 27 19.08 -0.03 -22.15
N ASN A 28 19.96 -0.53 -23.03
CA ASN A 28 21.38 -0.13 -23.03
C ASN A 28 21.66 1.09 -23.93
N ARG A 29 22.87 1.64 -23.77
CA ARG A 29 23.39 2.91 -24.34
C ARG A 29 23.11 3.16 -25.83
N ARG A 30 22.89 2.11 -26.63
CA ARG A 30 22.66 2.22 -28.07
C ARG A 30 21.26 2.74 -28.42
N GLU A 31 20.25 2.40 -27.64
CA GLU A 31 18.86 2.85 -27.86
C GLU A 31 18.66 4.30 -27.40
N PHE A 32 19.35 4.70 -26.32
CA PHE A 32 19.33 6.09 -25.83
C PHE A 32 19.86 7.06 -26.90
N MET A 33 20.92 6.69 -27.60
CA MET A 33 21.52 7.51 -28.66
C MET A 33 20.64 7.61 -29.92
N LEU A 34 19.83 6.60 -30.25
CA LEU A 34 18.88 6.66 -31.36
C LEU A 34 17.73 7.61 -31.10
N ARG A 35 17.23 7.67 -29.85
CA ARG A 35 16.11 8.55 -29.46
C ARG A 35 16.53 10.01 -29.31
N ALA A 36 17.79 10.29 -28.99
CA ALA A 36 18.34 11.66 -28.96
C ALA A 36 18.46 12.32 -30.35
N THR A 37 18.47 11.56 -31.44
CA THR A 37 18.53 12.09 -32.82
C THR A 37 17.16 12.31 -33.50
N ALA A 38 16.05 11.90 -32.88
CA ALA A 38 14.71 12.09 -33.44
C ALA A 38 13.99 13.36 -32.95
N ALA A 39 14.66 14.21 -32.16
CA ALA A 39 14.19 15.55 -31.77
C ALA A 39 14.45 16.59 -32.89
N GLY A 40 14.12 16.24 -34.14
CA GLY A 40 14.20 17.11 -35.30
C GLY A 40 13.14 18.21 -35.25
N VAL A 41 13.33 19.19 -34.37
CA VAL A 41 12.48 20.38 -34.29
C VAL A 41 12.70 21.23 -35.55
N SER A 42 11.73 21.18 -36.46
CA SER A 42 11.59 22.13 -37.56
C SER A 42 10.37 23.03 -37.32
N ALA A 43 10.54 24.32 -37.58
CA ALA A 43 9.74 25.46 -37.13
C ALA A 43 8.31 25.61 -37.71
N ALA A 44 7.59 24.53 -38.01
CA ALA A 44 6.26 24.57 -38.64
C ALA A 44 5.08 24.32 -37.68
N PHE A 45 5.30 24.23 -36.36
CA PHE A 45 4.28 23.78 -35.40
C PHE A 45 3.57 24.90 -34.60
N ALA A 46 3.70 26.16 -35.01
CA ALA A 46 3.03 27.29 -34.34
C ALA A 46 1.67 27.69 -34.98
N GLY A 47 1.35 27.21 -36.18
CA GLY A 47 0.21 27.72 -36.98
C GLY A 47 -1.09 26.90 -36.95
N LYS A 48 -1.13 25.72 -36.31
CA LYS A 48 -2.28 24.79 -36.40
C LYS A 48 -3.04 24.56 -35.09
N ILE A 49 -2.85 25.40 -34.08
CA ILE A 49 -3.57 25.29 -32.79
C ILE A 49 -4.86 26.14 -32.79
N ALA A 50 -5.06 27.04 -33.75
CA ALA A 50 -6.20 27.96 -33.76
C ALA A 50 -7.48 27.47 -34.46
N THR A 51 -7.48 26.30 -35.12
CA THR A 51 -8.67 25.79 -35.86
C THR A 51 -9.23 24.46 -35.34
N ALA A 52 -8.71 23.92 -34.23
CA ALA A 52 -9.17 22.63 -33.68
C ALA A 52 -10.26 22.74 -32.59
N VAL A 53 -10.64 23.95 -32.16
CA VAL A 53 -11.56 24.15 -31.02
C VAL A 53 -13.03 24.40 -31.46
N ALA A 54 -13.37 24.22 -32.73
CA ALA A 54 -14.71 24.52 -33.25
C ALA A 54 -15.37 23.42 -34.10
N ALA A 55 -14.86 22.20 -34.12
CA ALA A 55 -15.53 21.08 -34.78
C ALA A 55 -16.34 20.25 -33.75
N PRO A 56 -17.61 19.90 -34.03
CA PRO A 56 -18.37 19.01 -33.16
C PRO A 56 -17.68 17.64 -33.12
N ALA A 57 -17.66 17.03 -31.93
CA ALA A 57 -17.06 15.71 -31.75
C ALA A 57 -17.70 14.70 -32.71
N PRO A 58 -16.91 13.89 -33.44
CA PRO A 58 -17.45 12.90 -34.34
C PRO A 58 -18.22 11.84 -33.54
N THR A 59 -19.44 11.54 -33.98
CA THR A 59 -20.18 10.37 -33.50
C THR A 59 -19.34 9.12 -33.80
N PRO A 60 -19.05 8.25 -32.82
CA PRO A 60 -18.16 7.11 -33.04
C PRO A 60 -18.74 6.18 -34.10
N GLN A 61 -18.08 6.09 -35.26
CA GLN A 61 -18.37 5.10 -36.28
C GLN A 61 -17.71 3.77 -35.87
N ARG A 62 -18.52 2.83 -35.40
CA ARG A 62 -18.10 1.44 -35.16
C ARG A 62 -17.74 0.81 -36.52
N SER A 63 -16.47 0.47 -36.71
CA SER A 63 -16.00 -0.29 -37.88
C SER A 63 -16.51 -1.73 -37.78
N ARG A 64 -17.14 -2.24 -38.85
CA ARG A 64 -17.55 -3.66 -38.95
C ARG A 64 -16.36 -4.64 -38.97
N TRP A 65 -15.13 -4.13 -38.98
CA TRP A 65 -13.88 -4.88 -39.07
C TRP A 65 -12.98 -4.72 -37.83
N GLN A 66 -13.47 -4.04 -36.79
CA GLN A 66 -12.77 -4.02 -35.50
C GLN A 66 -13.02 -5.38 -34.84
N ARG A 67 -11.97 -6.20 -34.75
CA ARG A 67 -12.01 -7.50 -34.07
C ARG A 67 -12.49 -7.21 -32.64
N GLN A 68 -13.66 -7.74 -32.26
CA GLN A 68 -14.05 -7.76 -30.85
C GLN A 68 -13.04 -8.66 -30.13
N ALA A 69 -12.57 -8.27 -28.95
CA ALA A 69 -11.66 -9.09 -28.17
C ALA A 69 -12.21 -10.52 -28.09
N GLU A 70 -11.37 -11.51 -28.39
CA GLU A 70 -11.76 -12.92 -28.45
C GLU A 70 -11.88 -13.51 -27.04
N ALA A 71 -11.22 -12.89 -26.04
CA ALA A 71 -11.32 -13.24 -24.62
C ALA A 71 -11.38 -11.99 -23.74
N THR A 72 -11.99 -12.12 -22.56
CA THR A 72 -11.91 -11.10 -21.48
C THR A 72 -11.20 -11.71 -20.29
N VAL A 73 -10.22 -11.00 -19.74
CA VAL A 73 -9.60 -11.30 -18.44
C VAL A 73 -10.16 -10.33 -17.40
N THR A 74 -10.77 -10.87 -16.37
CA THR A 74 -11.34 -10.13 -15.25
C THR A 74 -10.37 -10.08 -14.08
N ILE A 75 -10.26 -8.90 -13.46
CA ILE A 75 -9.43 -8.69 -12.27
C ILE A 75 -10.28 -8.02 -11.20
N ILE A 76 -10.14 -8.44 -9.95
CA ILE A 76 -10.75 -7.74 -8.80
C ILE A 76 -9.70 -7.38 -7.75
N LYS A 77 -9.65 -6.11 -7.33
CA LYS A 77 -8.69 -5.61 -6.32
C LYS A 77 -9.24 -4.45 -5.48
N GLY A 78 -8.89 -4.39 -4.20
CA GLY A 78 -9.16 -3.23 -3.33
C GLY A 78 -8.30 -2.00 -3.67
N PRO A 79 -8.85 -0.78 -3.69
CA PRO A 79 -8.08 0.43 -3.98
C PRO A 79 -7.10 0.75 -2.85
N HIS A 80 -5.82 0.99 -3.15
CA HIS A 80 -4.80 1.40 -2.17
C HIS A 80 -4.42 2.87 -2.29
N HIS A 81 -4.80 3.53 -3.38
CA HIS A 81 -4.57 4.95 -3.61
C HIS A 81 -5.82 5.60 -4.24
N PRO A 82 -6.12 6.89 -3.95
CA PRO A 82 -7.26 7.58 -4.57
C PRO A 82 -7.23 7.59 -6.11
N ASP A 83 -6.03 7.55 -6.69
CA ASP A 83 -5.82 7.48 -8.14
C ASP A 83 -5.76 6.05 -8.71
N ASP A 84 -6.04 4.99 -7.93
CA ASP A 84 -5.96 3.59 -8.41
C ASP A 84 -6.81 3.39 -9.67
N ALA A 85 -8.00 3.99 -9.75
CA ALA A 85 -8.85 3.90 -10.94
C ALA A 85 -8.15 4.45 -12.19
N ARG A 86 -7.44 5.57 -12.09
CA ARG A 86 -6.68 6.14 -13.21
C ARG A 86 -5.50 5.24 -13.60
N PHE A 87 -4.83 4.66 -12.61
CA PHE A 87 -3.75 3.70 -12.85
C PHE A 87 -4.25 2.46 -13.61
N TRP A 88 -5.38 1.89 -13.19
CA TRP A 88 -5.97 0.71 -13.84
C TRP A 88 -6.53 1.00 -15.23
N GLU A 89 -7.08 2.19 -15.49
CA GLU A 89 -7.47 2.61 -16.84
C GLU A 89 -6.26 2.68 -17.78
N GLN A 90 -5.13 3.23 -17.32
CA GLN A 90 -3.91 3.25 -18.11
C GLN A 90 -3.36 1.84 -18.32
N MET A 91 -3.33 1.01 -17.29
CA MET A 91 -2.88 -0.39 -17.39
C MET A 91 -3.73 -1.18 -18.38
N LYS A 92 -5.05 -1.00 -18.35
CA LYS A 92 -5.98 -1.58 -19.32
C LYS A 92 -5.64 -1.13 -20.74
N ALA A 93 -5.46 0.17 -20.97
CA ALA A 93 -5.11 0.69 -22.29
C ALA A 93 -3.77 0.12 -22.81
N ASP A 94 -2.75 0.06 -21.96
CA ASP A 94 -1.43 -0.46 -22.32
C ASP A 94 -1.50 -1.98 -22.60
N PHE A 95 -2.24 -2.74 -21.78
CA PHE A 95 -2.42 -4.18 -21.94
C PHE A 95 -3.19 -4.51 -23.23
N GLU A 96 -4.33 -3.86 -23.48
CA GLU A 96 -5.14 -4.11 -24.68
C GLU A 96 -4.43 -3.66 -25.97
N ALA A 97 -3.54 -2.67 -25.89
CA ALA A 97 -2.69 -2.30 -27.02
C ALA A 97 -1.63 -3.38 -27.32
N ALA A 98 -1.08 -4.03 -26.31
CA ALA A 98 -0.11 -5.12 -26.45
C ALA A 98 -0.77 -6.48 -26.78
N HIS A 99 -2.02 -6.68 -26.36
CA HIS A 99 -2.80 -7.90 -26.50
C HIS A 99 -4.16 -7.59 -27.15
N PRO A 100 -4.21 -7.26 -28.45
CA PRO A 100 -5.43 -6.75 -29.11
C PRO A 100 -6.59 -7.75 -29.16
N ASP A 101 -6.32 -9.03 -28.92
CA ASP A 101 -7.32 -10.09 -28.89
C ASP A 101 -7.87 -10.36 -27.46
N ILE A 102 -7.38 -9.64 -26.43
CA ILE A 102 -7.79 -9.78 -25.02
C ILE A 102 -8.27 -8.44 -24.47
N ALA A 103 -9.47 -8.43 -23.89
CA ALA A 103 -9.98 -7.30 -23.12
C ALA A 103 -9.63 -7.47 -21.63
N LEU A 104 -9.19 -6.39 -20.97
CA LEU A 104 -8.95 -6.38 -19.53
C LEU A 104 -10.11 -5.71 -18.79
N ASN A 105 -10.70 -6.37 -17.79
CA ASN A 105 -11.82 -5.84 -17.01
C ASN A 105 -11.47 -5.75 -15.51
N PRO A 106 -10.80 -4.65 -15.06
CA PRO A 106 -10.52 -4.44 -13.65
C PRO A 106 -11.76 -3.95 -12.90
N THR A 107 -11.99 -4.52 -11.73
CA THR A 107 -13.07 -4.19 -10.80
C THR A 107 -12.52 -4.01 -9.39
N PHE A 108 -13.28 -3.34 -8.52
CA PHE A 108 -12.82 -3.00 -7.17
C PHE A 108 -13.86 -3.37 -6.12
N PHE A 109 -13.45 -4.17 -5.13
CA PHE A 109 -14.22 -4.37 -3.90
C PHE A 109 -13.96 -3.22 -2.92
N LYS A 110 -14.84 -3.06 -1.94
CA LYS A 110 -14.59 -2.17 -0.80
C LYS A 110 -13.88 -2.95 0.30
N TRP A 111 -12.89 -2.34 0.94
CA TRP A 111 -12.13 -2.99 2.01
C TRP A 111 -12.99 -3.44 3.18
N GLU A 112 -13.96 -2.61 3.57
CA GLU A 112 -14.86 -2.86 4.69
C GLU A 112 -15.76 -4.09 4.45
N THR A 113 -16.01 -4.44 3.19
CA THR A 113 -16.84 -5.58 2.77
C THR A 113 -16.08 -6.64 2.00
N MET A 114 -14.74 -6.55 1.95
CA MET A 114 -13.87 -7.39 1.11
C MET A 114 -14.15 -8.89 1.32
N ASP A 115 -14.12 -9.39 2.56
CA ASP A 115 -14.27 -10.83 2.80
C ASP A 115 -15.65 -11.34 2.33
N ALA A 116 -16.70 -10.56 2.51
CA ALA A 116 -18.06 -10.91 2.07
C ALA A 116 -18.17 -10.89 0.53
N GLU A 117 -17.62 -9.85 -0.12
CA GLU A 117 -17.62 -9.73 -1.58
C GLU A 117 -16.81 -10.85 -2.25
N LEU A 118 -15.61 -11.13 -1.74
CA LEU A 118 -14.76 -12.21 -2.25
C LEU A 118 -15.39 -13.59 -2.01
N THR A 119 -15.95 -13.84 -0.83
CA THR A 119 -16.65 -15.11 -0.53
C THR A 119 -17.82 -15.33 -1.48
N ALA A 120 -18.62 -14.29 -1.76
CA ALA A 120 -19.72 -14.36 -2.70
C ALA A 120 -19.23 -14.56 -4.15
N GLY A 121 -18.14 -13.90 -4.54
CA GLY A 121 -17.51 -14.06 -5.86
C GLY A 121 -17.06 -15.50 -6.11
N TYR A 122 -16.26 -16.07 -5.21
CA TYR A 122 -15.81 -17.46 -5.32
C TYR A 122 -16.93 -18.51 -5.22
N ALA A 123 -18.06 -18.18 -4.61
CA ALA A 123 -19.24 -19.05 -4.57
C ALA A 123 -20.11 -18.96 -5.84
N SER A 124 -19.83 -18.00 -6.73
CA SER A 124 -20.58 -17.77 -7.97
C SER A 124 -19.65 -17.91 -9.18
N GLU A 125 -19.27 -16.82 -9.81
CA GLU A 125 -18.31 -16.75 -10.92
C GLU A 125 -17.17 -15.83 -10.47
N PRO A 126 -16.04 -16.38 -9.97
CA PRO A 126 -14.93 -15.56 -9.53
C PRO A 126 -14.27 -14.85 -10.72
N ALA A 127 -13.61 -13.72 -10.43
CA ALA A 127 -12.74 -13.09 -11.43
C ALA A 127 -11.53 -14.00 -11.71
N ASP A 128 -11.00 -13.96 -12.93
CA ASP A 128 -9.86 -14.77 -13.35
C ASP A 128 -8.62 -14.50 -12.48
N VAL A 129 -8.41 -13.23 -12.12
CA VAL A 129 -7.36 -12.81 -11.19
C VAL A 129 -8.00 -12.08 -9.99
N VAL A 130 -7.73 -12.60 -8.80
CA VAL A 130 -8.23 -12.04 -7.55
C VAL A 130 -7.05 -11.52 -6.74
N TYR A 131 -7.13 -10.26 -6.31
CA TYR A 131 -6.21 -9.76 -5.30
C TYR A 131 -6.68 -10.23 -3.92
N LEU A 132 -5.86 -11.06 -3.28
CA LEU A 132 -6.06 -11.51 -1.90
C LEU A 132 -5.03 -10.89 -0.98
N VAL A 133 -5.41 -10.63 0.26
CA VAL A 133 -4.47 -10.29 1.32
C VAL A 133 -4.10 -11.53 2.12
N ASP A 134 -2.94 -11.49 2.75
CA ASP A 134 -2.41 -12.47 3.70
C ASP A 134 -3.46 -13.05 4.66
N LEU A 135 -4.34 -12.21 5.22
CA LEU A 135 -5.37 -12.65 6.17
C LEU A 135 -6.37 -13.66 5.58
N VAL A 136 -6.66 -13.58 4.29
CA VAL A 136 -7.73 -14.39 3.65
C VAL A 136 -7.21 -15.40 2.63
N LEU A 137 -5.94 -15.32 2.23
CA LEU A 137 -5.35 -16.24 1.26
C LEU A 137 -5.53 -17.71 1.68
N ALA A 138 -5.14 -18.05 2.91
CA ALA A 138 -5.24 -19.42 3.44
C ALA A 138 -6.68 -19.96 3.41
N LYS A 139 -7.69 -19.11 3.67
CA LYS A 139 -9.11 -19.50 3.62
C LYS A 139 -9.50 -20.00 2.22
N PHE A 140 -9.14 -19.25 1.18
CA PHE A 140 -9.49 -19.59 -0.21
C PHE A 140 -8.64 -20.74 -0.77
N VAL A 141 -7.36 -20.84 -0.40
CA VAL A 141 -6.50 -21.98 -0.76
C VAL A 141 -7.03 -23.28 -0.15
N ASN A 142 -7.35 -23.28 1.16
CA ASN A 142 -7.88 -24.47 1.85
C ASN A 142 -9.26 -24.90 1.34
N ALA A 143 -10.03 -23.96 0.77
CA ALA A 143 -11.30 -24.26 0.11
C ALA A 143 -11.14 -24.81 -1.32
N GLY A 144 -9.92 -24.88 -1.85
CA GLY A 144 -9.64 -25.30 -3.22
C GLY A 144 -10.10 -24.29 -4.28
N GLN A 145 -10.21 -23.01 -3.90
CA GLN A 145 -10.72 -21.92 -4.74
C GLN A 145 -9.60 -21.08 -5.36
N VAL A 146 -8.34 -21.49 -5.19
CA VAL A 146 -7.17 -20.81 -5.74
C VAL A 146 -6.32 -21.84 -6.47
N ALA A 147 -5.96 -21.55 -7.72
CA ALA A 147 -5.13 -22.42 -8.53
C ALA A 147 -3.70 -22.52 -7.98
N ASN A 148 -3.16 -23.74 -8.02
CA ASN A 148 -1.74 -23.97 -7.81
C ASN A 148 -0.97 -23.55 -9.07
N ILE A 149 -0.12 -22.53 -8.94
CA ILE A 149 0.65 -21.94 -10.04
C ILE A 149 2.14 -22.34 -10.03
N THR A 150 2.51 -23.37 -9.25
CA THR A 150 3.92 -23.79 -9.07
C THR A 150 4.64 -23.99 -10.40
N ASP A 151 4.06 -24.78 -11.30
CA ASP A 151 4.65 -25.08 -12.60
C ASP A 151 4.89 -23.81 -13.44
N PHE A 152 4.02 -22.81 -13.30
CA PHE A 152 4.15 -21.53 -14.00
C PHE A 152 5.31 -20.70 -13.43
N VAL A 153 5.37 -20.56 -12.10
CA VAL A 153 6.39 -19.72 -11.45
C VAL A 153 7.78 -20.37 -11.40
N ASP A 154 7.86 -21.69 -11.56
CA ASP A 154 9.12 -22.44 -11.65
C ASP A 154 9.63 -22.63 -13.08
N ALA A 155 8.82 -22.27 -14.08
CA ALA A 155 9.25 -22.28 -15.47
C ALA A 155 10.39 -21.30 -15.70
N GLU A 156 11.38 -21.69 -16.52
CA GLU A 156 12.52 -20.84 -16.89
C GLU A 156 12.06 -19.51 -17.50
N SER A 157 10.93 -19.50 -18.21
CA SER A 157 10.33 -18.29 -18.78
C SER A 157 9.91 -17.25 -17.74
N PHE A 158 9.63 -17.65 -16.49
CA PHE A 158 9.22 -16.76 -15.41
C PHE A 158 10.38 -16.43 -14.44
N ALA A 159 11.57 -17.01 -14.63
CA ALA A 159 12.68 -16.87 -13.68
C ALA A 159 13.12 -15.40 -13.47
N ALA A 160 13.09 -14.57 -14.52
CA ALA A 160 13.43 -13.16 -14.43
C ALA A 160 12.42 -12.36 -13.60
N ASP A 161 11.12 -12.60 -13.83
CA ASP A 161 10.04 -11.95 -13.07
C ASP A 161 10.06 -12.40 -11.60
N LYS A 162 10.26 -13.71 -11.36
CA LYS A 162 10.39 -14.27 -10.02
C LYS A 162 11.52 -13.65 -9.23
N ALA A 163 12.66 -13.39 -9.87
CA ALA A 163 13.80 -12.72 -9.24
C ALA A 163 13.56 -11.23 -8.94
N GLY A 164 12.62 -10.59 -9.65
CA GLY A 164 12.19 -9.21 -9.40
C GLY A 164 11.19 -9.07 -8.25
N ILE A 165 10.59 -10.16 -7.80
CA ILE A 165 9.59 -10.18 -6.71
C ILE A 165 10.28 -10.46 -5.38
N ALA A 166 9.84 -9.76 -4.33
CA ALA A 166 10.44 -9.83 -3.02
C ALA A 166 10.41 -11.28 -2.45
N PRO A 167 11.54 -11.87 -2.03
CA PRO A 167 11.60 -13.30 -1.71
C PRO A 167 10.58 -13.79 -0.68
N PHE A 168 10.30 -12.98 0.35
CA PHE A 168 9.40 -13.34 1.43
C PHE A 168 7.95 -13.59 0.95
N THR A 169 7.52 -13.02 -0.19
CA THR A 169 6.15 -13.23 -0.69
C THR A 169 5.94 -14.66 -1.13
N TRP A 170 7.00 -15.33 -1.62
CA TRP A 170 6.94 -16.71 -2.06
C TRP A 170 6.68 -17.67 -0.90
N ASP A 171 7.28 -17.40 0.27
CA ASP A 171 7.07 -18.19 1.48
C ASP A 171 5.60 -18.11 1.95
N VAL A 172 4.98 -16.92 1.92
CA VAL A 172 3.59 -16.74 2.38
C VAL A 172 2.58 -17.32 1.39
N THR A 173 2.92 -17.38 0.10
CA THR A 173 2.07 -18.03 -0.91
C THR A 173 2.28 -19.54 -1.02
N ASN A 174 3.18 -20.12 -0.23
CA ASN A 174 3.46 -21.55 -0.24
C ASN A 174 2.55 -22.30 0.74
N PHE A 175 1.76 -23.25 0.23
CA PHE A 175 0.91 -24.13 1.02
C PHE A 175 1.18 -25.57 0.61
N ASP A 176 1.64 -26.39 1.56
CA ASP A 176 1.97 -27.81 1.35
C ASP A 176 2.87 -28.07 0.13
N GLY A 177 3.83 -27.17 -0.12
CA GLY A 177 4.77 -27.25 -1.24
C GLY A 177 4.25 -26.70 -2.57
N GLY A 178 2.98 -26.28 -2.65
CA GLY A 178 2.43 -25.57 -3.81
C GLY A 178 2.46 -24.05 -3.65
N THR A 179 2.62 -23.31 -4.74
CA THR A 179 2.54 -21.84 -4.79
C THR A 179 1.16 -21.40 -5.28
N TYR A 180 0.49 -20.52 -4.53
CA TYR A 180 -0.91 -20.12 -4.77
C TYR A 180 -1.10 -18.62 -4.99
N GLY A 181 -0.05 -17.90 -5.38
CA GLY A 181 -0.15 -16.49 -5.69
C GLY A 181 1.19 -15.87 -6.05
N VAL A 182 1.12 -14.68 -6.62
CA VAL A 182 2.28 -13.84 -6.92
C VAL A 182 2.22 -12.59 -6.06
N GLY A 183 3.31 -12.26 -5.36
CA GLY A 183 3.39 -11.04 -4.57
C GLY A 183 3.14 -9.80 -5.42
N ALA A 184 2.08 -9.07 -5.12
CA ALA A 184 1.60 -7.90 -5.89
C ALA A 184 1.76 -6.59 -5.13
N LEU A 185 1.74 -6.63 -3.80
CA LEU A 185 1.88 -5.46 -2.94
C LEU A 185 2.49 -5.84 -1.59
N GLY A 186 3.34 -4.97 -1.05
CA GLY A 186 3.72 -5.00 0.35
C GLY A 186 3.64 -3.60 0.94
N ALA A 187 2.84 -3.44 1.99
CA ALA A 187 2.85 -2.23 2.81
C ALA A 187 3.42 -2.58 4.18
N ALA A 188 4.37 -1.78 4.65
CA ALA A 188 4.85 -1.85 6.03
C ALA A 188 4.17 -0.76 6.86
N PHE A 189 3.94 -1.01 8.15
CA PHE A 189 3.33 -0.07 9.08
C PHE A 189 4.39 0.63 9.92
N GLY A 190 4.16 1.91 10.20
CA GLY A 190 5.03 2.67 11.07
C GLY A 190 4.43 3.99 11.49
N ILE A 191 5.29 4.86 12.00
CA ILE A 191 4.90 6.13 12.58
C ILE A 191 5.18 7.25 11.58
N PHE A 192 4.21 8.14 11.45
CA PHE A 192 4.31 9.46 10.87
C PHE A 192 4.19 10.51 11.98
N TYR A 193 4.98 11.57 11.91
CA TYR A 193 4.87 12.66 12.87
C TYR A 193 5.09 14.03 12.24
N ASN A 194 4.47 15.02 12.86
CA ASN A 194 4.59 16.42 12.50
C ASN A 194 5.80 17.03 13.24
N GLU A 195 6.91 17.21 12.53
CA GLU A 195 8.17 17.75 13.06
C GLU A 195 7.99 19.15 13.67
N ASP A 196 7.15 20.01 13.06
CA ASP A 196 6.89 21.37 13.54
C ASP A 196 6.20 21.35 14.92
N LEU A 197 5.26 20.42 15.14
CA LEU A 197 4.60 20.24 16.44
C LEU A 197 5.56 19.68 17.50
N LEU A 198 6.45 18.75 17.12
CA LEU A 198 7.50 18.26 18.02
C LEU A 198 8.46 19.38 18.42
N GLU A 199 8.93 20.18 17.46
CA GLU A 199 9.82 21.32 17.71
C GLU A 199 9.15 22.36 18.62
N ALA A 200 7.87 22.68 18.37
CA ALA A 200 7.10 23.61 19.20
C ALA A 200 6.92 23.10 20.65
N ALA A 201 6.88 21.78 20.85
CA ALA A 201 6.84 21.15 22.17
C ALA A 201 8.25 20.98 22.80
N GLY A 202 9.32 21.38 22.12
CA GLY A 202 10.70 21.22 22.58
C GLY A 202 11.25 19.78 22.45
N ILE A 203 10.59 18.93 21.66
CA ILE A 203 10.99 17.55 21.40
C ILE A 203 11.92 17.54 20.19
N THR A 204 13.21 17.34 20.43
CA THR A 204 14.25 17.41 19.39
C THR A 204 14.60 16.06 18.76
N GLU A 205 14.23 14.96 19.42
CA GLU A 205 14.40 13.60 18.92
C GLU A 205 13.10 12.82 19.09
N PHE A 206 12.74 12.01 18.09
CA PHE A 206 11.56 11.18 18.16
C PHE A 206 11.75 10.07 19.22
N PRO A 207 10.77 9.85 20.12
CA PRO A 207 10.92 8.87 21.20
C PRO A 207 11.05 7.44 20.68
N THR A 208 12.04 6.71 21.19
CA THR A 208 12.33 5.32 20.80
C THR A 208 11.76 4.28 21.75
N THR A 209 11.21 4.71 22.90
CA THR A 209 10.60 3.86 23.93
C THR A 209 9.11 4.15 24.10
N ARG A 210 8.35 3.16 24.57
CA ARG A 210 6.92 3.32 24.87
C ARG A 210 6.64 4.45 25.86
N GLU A 211 7.42 4.52 26.93
CA GLU A 211 7.32 5.59 27.92
C GLU A 211 7.63 6.96 27.30
N GLY A 212 8.69 7.05 26.49
CA GLY A 212 9.00 8.28 25.75
C GLY A 212 7.88 8.70 24.81
N LEU A 213 7.23 7.75 24.13
CA LEU A 213 6.11 8.04 23.24
C LEU A 213 4.87 8.51 24.02
N VAL A 214 4.61 7.95 25.20
CA VAL A 214 3.53 8.44 26.09
C VAL A 214 3.78 9.88 26.50
N GLU A 215 4.99 10.20 26.95
CA GLU A 215 5.31 11.57 27.40
C GLU A 215 5.30 12.57 26.24
N ALA A 216 5.83 12.19 25.07
CA ALA A 216 5.72 13.00 23.86
C ALA A 216 4.26 13.24 23.46
N ALA A 217 3.44 12.18 23.42
CA ALA A 217 2.03 12.29 23.06
C ALA A 217 1.26 13.17 24.06
N LYS A 218 1.55 13.10 25.36
CA LYS A 218 0.95 14.00 26.36
C LYS A 218 1.34 15.45 26.12
N ALA A 219 2.62 15.74 25.87
CA ALA A 219 3.10 17.09 25.60
C ALA A 219 2.50 17.69 24.31
N LEU A 220 2.22 16.85 23.32
CA LEU A 220 1.63 17.24 22.04
C LEU A 220 0.09 17.35 22.09
N THR A 221 -0.55 16.80 23.12
CA THR A 221 -2.01 16.82 23.24
C THR A 221 -2.50 18.18 23.75
N THR A 222 -3.41 18.78 23.00
CA THR A 222 -4.07 20.06 23.31
C THR A 222 -5.55 19.99 22.96
N ASP A 223 -6.32 21.05 23.22
CA ASP A 223 -7.73 21.13 22.79
C ASP A 223 -7.92 20.99 21.27
N GLN A 224 -6.87 21.24 20.48
CA GLN A 224 -6.93 21.17 19.03
C GLN A 224 -6.16 19.99 18.44
N VAL A 225 -5.21 19.40 19.17
CA VAL A 225 -4.30 18.39 18.63
C VAL A 225 -4.34 17.14 19.50
N TRP A 226 -4.55 15.98 18.88
CA TRP A 226 -4.32 14.70 19.53
C TRP A 226 -2.85 14.31 19.40
N GLY A 227 -2.23 13.93 20.51
CA GLY A 227 -0.81 13.57 20.54
C GLY A 227 -0.48 12.30 19.77
N PHE A 228 -1.38 11.31 19.78
CA PHE A 228 -1.17 10.02 19.12
C PHE A 228 -2.47 9.46 18.54
N GLN A 229 -2.41 8.78 17.40
CA GLN A 229 -3.54 8.04 16.84
C GLN A 229 -3.10 6.74 16.17
N PHE A 230 -3.96 5.73 16.28
CA PHE A 230 -3.85 4.41 15.68
C PHE A 230 -5.26 3.85 15.43
N ARG A 231 -5.40 2.81 14.62
CA ARG A 231 -6.69 2.18 14.29
C ARG A 231 -7.16 1.28 15.44
N ASP A 232 -8.45 1.23 15.66
CA ASP A 232 -9.06 0.60 16.84
C ASP A 232 -10.20 -0.37 16.51
N SER A 233 -10.47 -0.63 15.23
CA SER A 233 -11.50 -1.55 14.80
C SER A 233 -10.96 -2.60 13.83
N PHE A 234 -11.45 -3.82 13.98
CA PHE A 234 -11.08 -4.94 13.12
C PHE A 234 -11.44 -4.69 11.64
N PRO A 235 -12.62 -4.12 11.29
CA PRO A 235 -12.94 -3.78 9.90
C PRO A 235 -11.98 -2.75 9.27
N ASN A 236 -11.31 -1.93 10.08
CA ASN A 236 -10.28 -0.99 9.63
C ASN A 236 -8.87 -1.60 9.69
N TYR A 237 -8.75 -2.92 9.87
CA TYR A 237 -7.47 -3.64 9.94
C TYR A 237 -6.55 -3.19 11.08
N ALA A 238 -7.12 -2.84 12.24
CA ALA A 238 -6.37 -2.37 13.40
C ALA A 238 -5.27 -3.34 13.87
N HIS A 239 -5.39 -4.64 13.62
CA HIS A 239 -4.39 -5.63 14.01
C HIS A 239 -2.99 -5.29 13.47
N TRP A 240 -2.87 -4.68 12.29
CA TRP A 240 -1.56 -4.27 11.75
C TRP A 240 -0.88 -3.16 12.54
N ASP A 241 -1.64 -2.28 13.20
CA ASP A 241 -1.09 -1.28 14.10
C ASP A 241 -0.70 -1.90 15.45
N TRP A 242 -1.41 -2.94 15.90
CA TRP A 242 -1.25 -3.51 17.25
C TRP A 242 -0.18 -4.59 17.32
N LEU A 243 -0.05 -5.41 16.28
CA LEU A 243 0.89 -6.53 16.21
C LEU A 243 2.37 -6.11 16.45
N PRO A 244 2.89 -4.99 15.92
CA PRO A 244 4.23 -4.52 16.25
C PRO A 244 4.49 -4.41 17.75
N TYR A 245 3.52 -3.90 18.52
CA TYR A 245 3.66 -3.74 19.97
C TYR A 245 3.66 -5.11 20.66
N ILE A 246 2.77 -6.02 20.28
CA ILE A 246 2.75 -7.40 20.81
C ILE A 246 4.09 -8.10 20.53
N HIS A 247 4.59 -8.00 19.30
CA HIS A 247 5.84 -8.66 18.89
C HIS A 247 7.09 -8.05 19.53
N ASN A 248 7.07 -6.76 19.85
CA ASN A 248 8.15 -6.09 20.60
C ASN A 248 8.29 -6.62 22.03
N ASP A 249 7.25 -7.26 22.58
CA ASP A 249 7.25 -7.94 23.89
C ASP A 249 7.60 -9.43 23.77
N ASP A 250 8.15 -9.88 22.63
CA ASP A 250 8.43 -11.29 22.31
C ASP A 250 7.19 -12.20 22.48
N ALA A 251 6.01 -11.62 22.26
CA ALA A 251 4.74 -12.30 22.22
C ALA A 251 4.23 -12.40 20.78
N ASP A 252 3.21 -13.23 20.58
CA ASP A 252 2.48 -13.34 19.32
C ASP A 252 1.01 -13.63 19.63
N VAL A 253 0.13 -13.46 18.64
CA VAL A 253 -1.32 -13.67 18.80
C VAL A 253 -1.70 -15.14 18.90
N MET A 254 -0.84 -16.04 18.41
CA MET A 254 -1.02 -17.50 18.47
C MET A 254 0.18 -18.18 19.14
N THR A 255 -0.03 -19.40 19.61
CA THR A 255 1.05 -20.26 20.08
C THR A 255 1.97 -20.67 18.91
N PRO A 256 3.26 -21.02 19.15
CA PRO A 256 4.18 -21.37 18.07
C PRO A 256 3.75 -22.57 17.19
N ASP A 257 2.93 -23.46 17.74
CA ASP A 257 2.34 -24.61 17.03
C ASP A 257 1.01 -24.27 16.33
N LEU A 258 0.57 -23.01 16.42
CA LEU A 258 -0.65 -22.46 15.84
C LEU A 258 -1.95 -23.13 16.33
N THR A 259 -1.96 -23.77 17.50
CA THR A 259 -3.13 -24.52 18.01
C THR A 259 -4.00 -23.72 18.99
N ALA A 260 -3.50 -22.61 19.57
CA ALA A 260 -4.23 -21.79 20.52
C ALA A 260 -3.89 -20.30 20.39
N GLN A 261 -4.76 -19.44 20.96
CA GLN A 261 -4.46 -18.02 21.14
C GLN A 261 -3.36 -17.81 22.19
N ASN A 262 -2.56 -16.75 22.04
CA ASN A 262 -1.45 -16.40 22.95
C ASN A 262 -1.48 -14.92 23.39
N LEU A 263 -2.65 -14.28 23.31
CA LEU A 263 -2.89 -12.91 23.77
C LEU A 263 -2.79 -12.77 25.29
N ASP A 264 -3.18 -13.80 26.04
CA ASP A 264 -3.05 -13.86 27.50
C ASP A 264 -2.17 -15.06 27.90
N PRO A 265 -1.06 -14.88 28.64
CA PRO A 265 -0.60 -13.64 29.28
C PRO A 265 0.41 -12.81 28.47
N LYS A 266 0.94 -13.33 27.36
CA LYS A 266 2.12 -12.75 26.71
C LYS A 266 1.81 -11.50 25.88
N GLY A 267 0.74 -11.50 25.09
CA GLY A 267 0.36 -10.35 24.25
C GLY A 267 -0.37 -9.21 24.98
N ALA A 268 -0.73 -9.40 26.25
CA ALA A 268 -1.56 -8.48 27.02
C ALA A 268 -0.87 -7.13 27.24
N ALA A 269 0.45 -7.09 27.46
CA ALA A 269 1.17 -5.86 27.75
C ALA A 269 1.16 -4.85 26.58
N GLY A 270 1.46 -5.31 25.36
CA GLY A 270 1.40 -4.46 24.16
C GLY A 270 -0.02 -3.97 23.84
N THR A 271 -1.01 -4.83 24.06
CA THR A 271 -2.44 -4.50 23.91
C THR A 271 -2.88 -3.46 24.94
N GLN A 272 -2.50 -3.64 26.21
CA GLN A 272 -2.80 -2.71 27.31
C GLN A 272 -2.12 -1.35 27.08
N TYR A 273 -0.89 -1.32 26.58
CA TYR A 273 -0.20 -0.08 26.25
C TYR A 273 -1.00 0.79 25.27
N LEU A 274 -1.47 0.22 24.16
CA LEU A 274 -2.29 0.95 23.20
C LEU A 274 -3.66 1.35 23.79
N ALA A 275 -4.27 0.47 24.57
CA ALA A 275 -5.50 0.81 25.29
C ALA A 275 -5.29 2.00 26.24
N ASP A 276 -4.18 2.05 26.97
CA ASP A 276 -3.85 3.10 27.93
C ASP A 276 -3.60 4.46 27.27
N MET A 277 -3.01 4.51 26.06
CA MET A 277 -2.89 5.75 25.29
C MET A 277 -4.23 6.48 25.18
N ARG A 278 -5.32 5.73 25.00
CA ARG A 278 -6.67 6.27 24.92
C ARG A 278 -7.38 6.35 26.26
N LEU A 279 -7.35 5.29 27.06
CA LEU A 279 -8.23 5.16 28.23
C LEU A 279 -7.65 5.86 29.46
N VAL A 280 -6.32 5.88 29.60
CA VAL A 280 -5.62 6.43 30.76
C VAL A 280 -4.99 7.78 30.43
N HIS A 281 -4.20 7.85 29.35
CA HIS A 281 -3.43 9.04 29.00
C HIS A 281 -4.22 10.11 28.25
N LYS A 282 -5.36 9.73 27.64
CA LYS A 282 -6.23 10.65 26.89
C LYS A 282 -5.51 11.40 25.76
N VAL A 283 -4.53 10.75 25.12
CA VAL A 283 -3.74 11.35 24.03
C VAL A 283 -4.22 10.97 22.63
N ALA A 284 -5.18 10.06 22.55
CA ALA A 284 -5.84 9.62 21.33
C ALA A 284 -7.36 9.91 21.37
N PRO A 285 -8.00 10.15 20.22
CA PRO A 285 -9.46 10.23 20.12
C PRO A 285 -10.18 9.04 20.77
N GLU A 286 -11.41 9.25 21.20
CA GLU A 286 -12.29 8.17 21.69
C GLU A 286 -12.48 7.06 20.64
N ALA A 287 -12.79 5.86 21.11
CA ALA A 287 -12.91 4.70 20.23
C ALA A 287 -14.05 4.86 19.21
N GLY A 288 -13.76 4.58 17.94
CA GLY A 288 -14.71 4.74 16.85
C GLY A 288 -15.05 6.18 16.48
N ALA A 289 -14.36 7.19 17.04
CA ALA A 289 -14.58 8.58 16.68
C ALA A 289 -14.23 8.87 15.21
N TYR A 290 -13.22 8.17 14.68
CA TYR A 290 -12.76 8.30 13.31
C TYR A 290 -12.47 6.93 12.72
N ASP A 291 -12.84 6.74 11.46
CA ASP A 291 -12.37 5.61 10.67
C ASP A 291 -10.92 5.84 10.20
N TRP A 292 -10.42 4.92 9.38
CA TRP A 292 -9.07 5.00 8.86
C TRP A 292 -8.82 6.26 8.03
N ASN A 293 -9.77 6.64 7.15
CA ASN A 293 -9.61 7.82 6.30
C ASN A 293 -9.80 9.12 7.09
N GLY A 294 -10.68 9.14 8.09
CA GLY A 294 -10.85 10.25 9.01
C GLY A 294 -9.57 10.54 9.81
N SER A 295 -8.86 9.50 10.26
CA SER A 295 -7.58 9.64 10.94
C SER A 295 -6.51 10.28 10.03
N LYS A 296 -6.44 9.85 8.76
CA LYS A 296 -5.55 10.45 7.76
C LYS A 296 -5.88 11.93 7.51
N ALA A 297 -7.16 12.26 7.35
CA ALA A 297 -7.59 13.64 7.12
C ALA A 297 -7.24 14.59 8.28
N LEU A 298 -7.33 14.10 9.53
CA LEU A 298 -6.93 14.86 10.71
C LEU A 298 -5.42 15.08 10.78
N PHE A 299 -4.62 14.06 10.46
CA PHE A 299 -3.17 14.21 10.38
C PHE A 299 -2.76 15.24 9.32
N GLU A 300 -3.37 15.16 8.12
CA GLU A 300 -3.16 16.14 7.05
C GLU A 300 -3.50 17.58 7.48
N ALA A 301 -4.50 17.74 8.34
CA ALA A 301 -4.90 19.03 8.90
C ALA A 301 -4.05 19.48 10.12
N GLY A 302 -3.02 18.72 10.50
CA GLY A 302 -2.19 19.01 11.69
C GLY A 302 -2.94 18.83 13.01
N ARG A 303 -4.03 18.07 13.02
CA ARG A 303 -4.89 17.80 14.20
C ARG A 303 -4.48 16.52 14.94
N ILE A 304 -3.56 15.75 14.38
CA ILE A 304 -2.88 14.62 15.00
C ILE A 304 -1.38 14.87 14.87
N ALA A 305 -0.65 14.81 15.98
CA ALA A 305 0.79 15.04 15.98
C ALA A 305 1.60 13.81 15.56
N ILE A 306 1.17 12.62 16.03
CA ILE A 306 1.80 11.34 15.75
C ILE A 306 0.73 10.34 15.29
N LEU A 307 0.91 9.74 14.12
CA LEU A 307 -0.03 8.79 13.52
C LEU A 307 0.69 7.48 13.21
N HIS A 308 0.18 6.35 13.72
CA HIS A 308 0.57 5.03 13.25
C HIS A 308 -0.28 4.65 12.04
N ASP A 309 0.36 4.45 10.87
CA ASP A 309 -0.32 4.08 9.62
C ASP A 309 0.65 3.37 8.65
N GLU A 310 0.18 3.06 7.45
CA GLU A 310 0.95 2.38 6.41
C GLU A 310 1.96 3.30 5.68
N PHE A 311 3.20 2.85 5.50
CA PHE A 311 4.26 3.59 4.83
C PHE A 311 4.00 3.97 3.36
N PRO A 312 3.18 3.26 2.55
CA PRO A 312 2.81 3.75 1.22
C PRO A 312 2.22 5.17 1.24
N GLN A 313 1.54 5.56 2.32
CA GLN A 313 1.00 6.90 2.51
C GLN A 313 2.08 7.99 2.55
N ALA A 314 3.34 7.64 2.85
CA ALA A 314 4.46 8.57 2.83
C ALA A 314 4.64 9.24 1.45
N VAL A 315 4.47 8.47 0.36
CA VAL A 315 4.61 9.01 -1.01
C VAL A 315 3.52 10.04 -1.28
N VAL A 316 2.30 9.78 -0.83
CA VAL A 316 1.17 10.71 -0.94
C VAL A 316 1.51 12.03 -0.25
N TRP A 317 1.90 11.98 1.03
CA TRP A 317 2.19 13.17 1.83
C TRP A 317 3.53 13.85 1.52
N GLN A 318 4.39 13.24 0.73
CA GLN A 318 5.66 13.86 0.32
C GLN A 318 5.65 14.35 -1.13
N VAL A 319 4.80 13.80 -1.99
CA VAL A 319 4.90 13.99 -3.45
C VAL A 319 3.59 14.44 -4.06
N ASP A 320 2.51 13.68 -3.84
CA ASP A 320 1.25 13.86 -4.58
C ASP A 320 0.34 14.90 -3.93
N LYS A 321 0.21 14.84 -2.61
CA LYS A 321 -0.54 15.77 -1.77
C LYS A 321 0.31 16.15 -0.54
N PRO A 322 1.34 16.99 -0.73
CA PRO A 322 2.27 17.31 0.34
C PRO A 322 1.56 17.99 1.51
N VAL A 323 1.84 17.51 2.71
CA VAL A 323 1.39 18.17 3.96
C VAL A 323 2.15 19.49 4.15
N SER A 324 1.57 20.42 4.91
CA SER A 324 2.12 21.77 5.09
C SER A 324 3.18 21.91 6.18
N PHE A 325 3.57 20.81 6.82
CA PHE A 325 4.50 20.74 7.95
C PHE A 325 5.67 19.79 7.64
N GLY A 326 6.75 19.82 8.43
CA GLY A 326 7.82 18.83 8.34
C GLY A 326 7.31 17.43 8.65
N LEU A 327 7.36 16.52 7.66
CA LEU A 327 6.91 15.14 7.83
C LEU A 327 8.06 14.23 8.21
N GLY A 328 8.05 13.76 9.45
CA GLY A 328 8.94 12.73 9.94
C GLY A 328 8.34 11.33 9.85
N VAL A 329 9.21 10.32 9.80
CA VAL A 329 8.84 8.90 9.84
C VAL A 329 9.71 8.15 10.85
N ALA A 330 9.12 7.18 11.55
CA ALA A 330 9.78 6.33 12.53
C ALA A 330 9.16 4.93 12.57
N GLN A 331 9.83 3.98 13.23
CA GLN A 331 9.22 2.70 13.60
C GLN A 331 8.38 2.88 14.89
N ALA A 332 7.46 1.95 15.14
CA ALA A 332 6.82 1.85 16.44
C ALA A 332 7.89 1.71 17.56
N PRO A 333 7.69 2.35 18.72
CA PRO A 333 8.71 2.37 19.76
C PRO A 333 8.95 0.97 20.34
N ALA A 334 10.19 0.73 20.76
CA ALA A 334 10.52 -0.43 21.56
C ALA A 334 9.89 -0.32 22.96
N THR A 335 9.74 -1.45 23.64
CA THR A 335 9.25 -1.46 25.03
C THR A 335 10.20 -0.73 25.97
N THR A 336 11.50 -0.94 25.79
CA THR A 336 12.59 -0.26 26.52
C THR A 336 13.68 0.19 25.55
N GLU A 337 14.60 1.03 26.01
CA GLU A 337 15.70 1.54 25.19
C GLU A 337 16.57 0.41 24.65
N GLY A 338 16.86 0.45 23.34
CA GLY A 338 17.59 -0.60 22.63
C GLY A 338 16.82 -1.92 22.45
N GLY A 339 15.54 -1.97 22.83
CA GLY A 339 14.68 -3.13 22.68
C GLY A 339 14.27 -3.40 21.23
N LYS A 340 13.53 -4.50 21.04
CA LYS A 340 13.05 -4.95 19.74
C LYS A 340 12.07 -3.93 19.12
N GLN A 341 12.23 -3.69 17.82
CA GLN A 341 11.32 -2.88 17.01
C GLN A 341 10.90 -3.68 15.77
N THR A 342 9.71 -4.24 15.85
CA THR A 342 9.07 -5.02 14.81
C THR A 342 8.35 -4.07 13.87
N THR A 343 8.43 -4.34 12.58
CA THR A 343 7.62 -3.68 11.56
C THR A 343 6.74 -4.76 10.97
N MET A 344 5.43 -4.61 11.12
CA MET A 344 4.46 -5.49 10.48
C MET A 344 4.11 -4.93 9.12
N GLY A 345 3.72 -5.80 8.21
CA GLY A 345 3.24 -5.39 6.90
C GLY A 345 2.02 -6.18 6.49
N ASN A 346 1.16 -5.56 5.70
CA ASN A 346 0.17 -6.29 4.93
C ASN A 346 0.78 -6.66 3.58
N PHE A 347 0.39 -7.82 3.08
CA PHE A 347 0.86 -8.30 1.80
C PHE A 347 -0.31 -8.71 0.93
N GLY A 348 -0.22 -8.27 -0.32
CA GLY A 348 -1.18 -8.53 -1.37
C GLY A 348 -0.65 -9.51 -2.38
N TYR A 349 -1.50 -10.43 -2.81
CA TYR A 349 -1.17 -11.47 -3.76
C TYR A 349 -2.16 -11.42 -4.92
N ALA A 350 -1.65 -11.46 -6.14
CA ALA A 350 -2.47 -11.79 -7.29
C ALA A 350 -2.59 -13.32 -7.35
N THR A 351 -3.82 -13.81 -7.26
CA THR A 351 -4.14 -15.25 -7.33
C THR A 351 -4.99 -15.54 -8.55
N ILE A 352 -4.92 -16.77 -9.05
CA ILE A 352 -5.79 -17.26 -10.12
C ILE A 352 -6.89 -18.11 -9.47
N SER A 353 -8.15 -17.84 -9.79
CA SER A 353 -9.31 -18.57 -9.24
C SER A 353 -9.41 -20.00 -9.72
#